data_AF-A0A945D8G0-F1
#
_entry.id   AF-A0A945D8G0-F1
#
_cell.length_a   1.000
_cell.length_b   1.000
_cell.length_c   1.000
_cell.angle_alpha   90.00
_cell.angle_beta   90.00
_cell.angle_gamma   90.00
#
_symmetry.space_group_name_H-M   'P 1'
#
loop_
_entity.id
_entity.type
_entity.pdbx_description
1 polymer ?
#
loop_
_entity_poly.entity_id
_entity_poly.type
_entity_poly.pdbx_seq_one_letter_code
_entity_poly.pdbx_strand_id
1 'polypeptide(L)'
;MGIIDEPLQLAHNLTGSIIGMVHIMLPFLVLPLYATMRSVDTDLVRAAVGLGSSPRGAFWRVFFPMSLPGLFAGIVLVFILSLGFFVTPALLGGGRVQMLAQRIESTITIYSNWGAASALGVVLLLMALLMIWLMNRVFGLDKLFMR
;
A
#
# COMPACT_ATOMS: atom_id res chain seq x y z
N MET A 1 1.48 23.28 -26.89
CA MET A 1 0.60 22.43 -26.05
C MET A 1 1.00 22.64 -24.59
N GLY A 2 0.93 23.84 -24.01
CA GLY A 2 -0.29 24.65 -23.85
C GLY A 2 -1.26 24.10 -22.78
N ILE A 3 -0.90 23.02 -22.07
CA ILE A 3 -1.78 22.32 -21.12
C ILE A 3 -1.58 22.84 -19.67
N ILE A 4 -0.48 23.57 -19.41
CA ILE A 4 -0.17 24.17 -18.10
C ILE A 4 0.43 25.56 -18.28
N ASP A 5 -0.10 26.55 -17.56
CA ASP A 5 0.36 27.96 -17.59
C ASP A 5 1.60 28.21 -16.71
N GLU A 6 1.82 27.34 -15.73
CA GLU A 6 2.99 27.33 -14.84
C GLU A 6 3.42 25.88 -14.58
N PRO A 7 4.73 25.59 -14.37
CA PRO A 7 5.17 24.24 -14.03
C PRO A 7 4.48 23.83 -12.73
N LEU A 8 3.69 22.76 -12.77
CA LEU A 8 3.11 22.15 -11.58
C LEU A 8 4.22 21.97 -10.54
N GLN A 9 4.15 22.75 -9.46
CA GLN A 9 5.08 22.62 -8.35
C GLN A 9 4.80 21.27 -7.70
N LEU A 10 5.52 20.23 -8.12
CA LEU A 10 5.49 18.88 -7.56
C LEU A 10 6.74 18.61 -6.69
N ALA A 11 7.61 19.61 -6.54
CA ALA A 11 8.72 19.57 -5.60
C ALA A 11 8.34 20.30 -4.31
N HIS A 12 8.80 19.79 -3.15
CA HIS A 12 8.64 20.40 -1.83
C HIS A 12 7.18 20.57 -1.37
N ASN A 13 6.31 19.62 -1.73
CA ASN A 13 4.91 19.62 -1.31
C ASN A 13 4.36 18.19 -1.10
N LEU A 14 3.19 18.14 -0.46
CA LEU A 14 2.50 16.89 -0.14
C LEU A 14 2.13 16.09 -1.39
N THR A 15 1.62 16.75 -2.43
CA THR A 15 1.14 16.09 -3.65
C THR A 15 2.25 15.36 -4.38
N GLY A 16 3.38 16.02 -4.61
CA GLY A 16 4.54 15.42 -5.26
C GLY A 16 5.18 14.31 -4.43
N SER A 17 5.20 14.48 -3.10
CA SER A 17 5.61 13.42 -2.18
C SER A 17 4.72 12.18 -2.30
N ILE A 18 3.39 12.34 -2.25
CA ILE A 18 2.45 11.22 -2.38
C ILE A 18 2.60 10.54 -3.74
N ILE A 19 2.71 11.31 -4.83
CA ILE A 19 2.90 10.75 -6.18
C ILE A 19 4.19 9.91 -6.21
N GLY A 20 5.31 10.43 -5.70
CA GLY A 20 6.57 9.69 -5.64
C GLY A 20 6.48 8.43 -4.78
N MET A 21 5.82 8.50 -3.62
CA MET A 21 5.58 7.35 -2.75
C MET A 21 4.76 6.27 -3.46
N VAL A 22 3.66 6.66 -4.12
CA VAL A 22 2.81 5.72 -4.88
C VAL A 22 3.62 5.08 -6.01
N HIS A 23 4.39 5.83 -6.78
CA HIS A 23 5.20 5.27 -7.87
C HIS A 23 6.20 4.22 -7.37
N ILE A 24 6.82 4.45 -6.21
CA ILE A 24 7.77 3.48 -5.63
C ILE A 24 7.06 2.26 -5.07
N MET A 25 5.88 2.43 -4.46
CA MET A 25 5.11 1.34 -3.84
C MET A 25 4.30 0.49 -4.84
N LEU A 26 3.92 1.06 -5.98
CA LEU A 26 3.12 0.41 -7.02
C LEU A 26 3.68 -0.95 -7.47
N PRO A 27 4.98 -1.11 -7.80
CA PRO A 27 5.52 -2.43 -8.18
C PRO A 27 5.37 -3.47 -7.05
N PHE A 28 5.50 -3.06 -5.78
CA PHE A 28 5.33 -3.97 -4.64
C PHE A 28 3.88 -4.45 -4.46
N LEU A 29 2.89 -3.68 -4.91
CA LEU A 29 1.49 -4.12 -4.96
C LEU A 29 1.22 -5.01 -6.17
N VAL A 30 1.73 -4.61 -7.33
CA VAL A 30 1.43 -5.25 -8.61
C VAL A 30 2.01 -6.65 -8.70
N LEU A 31 3.20 -6.89 -8.16
CA LEU A 31 3.83 -8.22 -8.19
C LEU A 31 2.99 -9.33 -7.51
N PRO A 32 2.57 -9.21 -6.24
CA PRO A 32 1.72 -10.22 -5.60
C PRO A 32 0.34 -10.32 -6.25
N LEU A 33 -0.24 -9.19 -6.66
CA LEU A 33 -1.51 -9.18 -7.38
C LEU A 33 -1.41 -9.97 -8.69
N TYR A 34 -0.38 -9.69 -9.50
CA TYR A 34 -0.13 -10.37 -10.77
C TYR A 34 0.13 -11.87 -10.58
N ALA A 35 0.88 -12.25 -9.55
CA ALA A 35 1.13 -13.66 -9.23
C ALA A 35 -0.19 -14.41 -8.98
N THR A 36 -1.10 -13.84 -8.19
CA THR A 36 -2.42 -14.47 -7.97
C THR A 36 -3.31 -14.45 -9.21
N MET A 37 -3.35 -13.35 -9.95
CA MET A 37 -4.12 -13.26 -11.21
C MET A 37 -3.68 -14.33 -12.21
N ARG A 38 -2.38 -14.61 -12.31
CA ARG A 38 -1.83 -15.64 -13.20
C ARG A 38 -2.18 -17.06 -12.75
N SER A 39 -2.41 -17.28 -11.45
CA SER A 39 -2.84 -18.58 -10.91
C SER A 39 -4.33 -18.87 -11.13
N VAL A 40 -5.15 -17.87 -11.49
CA VAL A 40 -6.58 -18.08 -11.74
C VAL A 40 -6.77 -18.87 -13.04
N ASP A 41 -7.48 -19.99 -12.95
CA ASP A 41 -7.81 -20.81 -14.10
C ASP A 41 -8.76 -20.07 -15.06
N THR A 42 -8.31 -19.90 -16.31
CA THR A 42 -9.09 -19.25 -17.37
C THR A 42 -10.36 -20.02 -17.76
N ASP A 43 -10.42 -21.32 -17.49
CA ASP A 43 -11.59 -22.13 -17.82
C ASP A 43 -12.79 -21.78 -16.92
N LEU A 44 -12.56 -21.28 -15.70
CA LEU A 44 -13.62 -20.74 -14.84
C LEU A 44 -14.30 -19.51 -15.47
N VAL A 45 -13.51 -18.65 -16.12
CA VAL A 45 -14.01 -17.46 -16.82
C VAL A 45 -14.77 -17.86 -18.08
N ARG A 46 -14.25 -18.83 -18.84
CA ARG A 46 -14.92 -19.37 -20.04
C ARG A 46 -16.24 -20.05 -19.71
N ALA A 47 -16.29 -20.83 -18.64
CA ALA A 47 -17.52 -21.47 -18.16
C ALA A 47 -18.58 -20.42 -17.77
N ALA A 48 -18.18 -19.35 -17.08
CA ALA A 48 -19.09 -18.26 -16.74
C ALA A 48 -19.69 -17.58 -17.98
N VAL A 49 -18.88 -17.37 -19.03
CA VAL A 49 -19.36 -16.84 -20.30
C VAL A 49 -20.30 -17.83 -21.01
N GLY A 50 -19.96 -19.13 -21.01
CA GLY A 50 -20.79 -20.18 -21.57
C GLY A 50 -22.17 -20.33 -20.89
N LEU A 51 -22.28 -19.95 -19.61
CA LEU A 51 -23.53 -19.89 -18.87
C LEU A 51 -24.36 -18.60 -19.09
N GLY A 52 -23.96 -17.76 -20.05
CA GLY A 52 -24.69 -16.55 -20.43
C GLY A 52 -24.20 -15.27 -19.74
N SER A 53 -23.08 -15.30 -19.01
CA SER A 53 -22.47 -14.08 -18.47
C SER A 53 -21.76 -13.30 -19.58
N SER A 54 -21.92 -11.97 -19.60
CA SER A 54 -21.07 -11.13 -20.44
C SER A 54 -19.60 -11.20 -19.97
N PRO A 55 -18.60 -10.98 -20.85
CA PRO A 55 -17.19 -10.99 -20.44
C PRO A 55 -16.88 -10.03 -19.28
N ARG A 56 -17.56 -8.87 -19.23
CA ARG A 56 -17.46 -7.93 -18.10
C ARG A 56 -18.09 -8.50 -16.82
N GLY A 57 -19.24 -9.17 -16.94
CA GLY A 57 -19.88 -9.86 -15.82
C GLY A 57 -19.03 -11.01 -15.27
N ALA A 58 -18.40 -11.79 -16.15
CA ALA A 58 -17.48 -12.86 -15.77
C ALA A 58 -16.24 -12.33 -15.04
N PHE A 59 -15.69 -11.19 -15.48
CA PHE A 59 -14.59 -10.53 -14.76
C PHE A 59 -14.98 -10.16 -13.32
N TRP A 60 -16.06 -9.40 -13.13
CA TRP A 60 -16.44 -8.92 -11.79
C TRP A 60 -16.97 -10.01 -10.86
N ARG A 61 -17.61 -11.06 -11.38
CA ARG A 61 -18.22 -12.13 -10.57
C ARG A 61 -17.30 -13.31 -10.30
N VAL A 62 -16.31 -13.56 -11.16
CA VAL A 62 -15.46 -14.75 -11.08
C VAL A 62 -13.99 -14.37 -10.91
N PHE A 63 -13.44 -13.63 -11.88
CA PHE A 63 -12.00 -13.34 -11.89
C PHE A 63 -11.57 -12.39 -10.76
N PHE A 64 -12.29 -11.28 -10.57
CA PHE A 64 -12.01 -10.27 -9.54
C PHE A 64 -12.06 -10.84 -8.11
N PRO A 65 -13.11 -11.56 -7.66
CA PRO A 65 -13.12 -12.13 -6.32
C PRO A 65 -12.03 -13.19 -6.10
N MET A 66 -11.59 -13.89 -7.15
CA MET A 66 -10.47 -14.83 -7.05
C MET A 66 -9.11 -14.15 -6.96
N SER A 67 -8.95 -12.91 -7.45
CA SER A 67 -7.72 -12.14 -7.32
C SER A 67 -7.64 -11.28 -6.05
N LEU A 68 -8.77 -11.10 -5.33
CA LEU A 68 -8.80 -10.41 -4.03
C LEU A 68 -7.76 -10.91 -3.01
N PRO A 69 -7.53 -12.23 -2.86
CA PRO A 69 -6.43 -12.76 -2.05
C PRO A 69 -5.07 -12.10 -2.29
N GLY A 70 -4.68 -11.92 -3.56
CA GLY A 70 -3.41 -11.30 -3.92
C GLY A 70 -3.41 -9.79 -3.77
N LEU A 71 -4.57 -9.15 -4.01
CA LEU A 71 -4.73 -7.73 -3.71
C LEU A 71 -4.50 -7.48 -2.21
N PHE A 72 -5.09 -8.30 -1.34
CA PHE A 72 -4.93 -8.15 0.11
C PHE A 72 -3.48 -8.40 0.54
N ALA A 73 -2.82 -9.43 0.01
CA ALA A 73 -1.39 -9.67 0.26
C ALA A 73 -0.53 -8.45 -0.16
N GLY A 74 -0.82 -7.86 -1.32
CA GLY A 74 -0.17 -6.64 -1.78
C GLY A 74 -0.41 -5.43 -0.88
N ILE A 75 -1.65 -5.22 -0.41
CA ILE A 75 -1.98 -4.10 0.48
C ILE A 75 -1.26 -4.24 1.82
N VAL A 76 -1.20 -5.44 2.40
CA VAL A 76 -0.45 -5.70 3.65
C VAL A 76 1.04 -5.41 3.45
N LEU A 77 1.62 -5.88 2.35
CA LEU A 77 3.03 -5.64 2.03
C LEU A 77 3.33 -4.14 1.91
N VAL A 78 2.53 -3.41 1.12
CA VAL A 78 2.70 -1.95 0.95
C VAL A 78 2.49 -1.21 2.27
N PHE A 79 1.52 -1.63 3.09
CA PHE A 79 1.30 -1.05 4.41
C PHE A 79 2.55 -1.17 5.29
N ILE A 80 3.12 -2.37 5.40
CA ILE A 80 4.33 -2.61 6.19
C ILE A 80 5.50 -1.77 5.67
N LEU A 81 5.70 -1.72 4.35
CA LEU A 81 6.74 -0.90 3.74
C LEU A 81 6.53 0.60 4.02
N SER A 82 5.28 1.07 4.01
CA SER A 82 4.95 2.48 4.22
C SER A 82 5.29 2.99 5.62
N LEU A 83 5.22 2.15 6.65
CA LEU A 83 5.56 2.53 8.03
C LEU A 83 7.03 2.97 8.16
N GLY A 84 7.93 2.37 7.38
CA GLY A 84 9.34 2.73 7.32
C GLY A 84 9.68 3.77 6.23
N PHE A 85 8.71 4.19 5.41
CA PHE A 85 8.97 4.96 4.20
C PHE A 85 8.97 6.48 4.46
N PHE A 86 9.97 6.96 5.22
CA PHE A 86 10.06 8.38 5.59
C PHE A 86 11.11 9.18 4.81
N VAL A 87 12.11 8.52 4.22
CA VAL A 87 13.21 9.20 3.49
C VAL A 87 12.70 9.90 2.23
N THR A 88 11.97 9.18 1.39
CA THR A 88 11.40 9.72 0.15
C THR A 88 10.47 10.92 0.37
N PRO A 89 9.49 10.88 1.31
CA PRO A 89 8.67 12.06 1.59
C PRO A 89 9.44 13.20 2.24
N ALA A 90 10.49 12.91 3.03
CA ALA A 90 11.34 13.98 3.57
C ALA A 90 12.07 14.74 2.46
N LEU A 91 12.59 14.01 1.46
CA LEU A 91 13.30 14.57 0.30
C LEU A 91 12.35 15.30 -0.67
N LEU A 92 11.25 14.65 -1.08
CA LEU A 92 10.29 15.21 -2.04
C LEU A 92 9.38 16.28 -1.42
N GLY A 93 9.05 16.17 -0.13
CA GLY A 93 8.19 17.07 0.60
C GLY A 93 8.90 18.31 1.15
N GLY A 94 10.22 18.41 1.00
CA GLY A 94 10.98 19.60 1.40
C GLY A 94 10.90 19.91 2.90
N GLY A 95 10.80 18.88 3.74
CA GLY A 95 10.62 19.02 5.18
C GLY A 95 9.22 19.45 5.64
N ARG A 96 8.28 19.72 4.73
CA ARG A 96 6.87 20.05 5.06
C ARG A 96 6.01 18.82 5.33
N VAL A 97 6.38 17.68 4.74
CA VAL A 97 5.71 16.39 4.95
C VAL A 97 6.51 15.63 5.99
N GLN A 98 5.97 15.55 7.21
CA GLN A 98 6.67 14.87 8.29
C GLN A 98 5.95 13.57 8.67
N MET A 99 6.67 12.47 8.48
CA MET A 99 6.20 11.13 8.85
C MET A 99 6.50 10.81 10.32
N LEU A 100 5.76 9.87 10.91
CA LEU A 100 6.00 9.42 12.29
C LEU A 100 7.41 8.84 12.46
N ALA A 101 7.90 8.05 11.50
CA ALA A 101 9.27 7.52 11.55
C ALA A 101 10.34 8.64 11.53
N GLN A 102 10.12 9.70 10.76
CA GLN A 102 11.00 10.88 10.77
C GLN A 102 10.96 11.61 12.12
N ARG A 103 9.80 11.68 12.80
CA ARG A 103 9.70 12.23 14.16
C ARG A 103 10.54 11.42 15.14
N ILE A 104 10.48 10.09 15.08
CA ILE A 104 11.29 9.20 15.93
C ILE A 104 12.78 9.46 15.70
N GLU A 105 13.21 9.44 14.43
CA GLU A 105 14.60 9.71 14.05
C GLU A 105 15.08 11.06 14.58
N SER A 106 14.32 12.14 14.31
CA SER A 106 14.69 13.49 14.76
C SER A 106 14.79 13.61 16.28
N THR A 107 14.02 12.82 17.04
CA THR A 107 14.06 12.82 18.50
C THR A 107 15.35 12.20 19.05
N ILE A 108 15.90 11.21 18.33
CA ILE A 108 17.18 10.59 18.68
C ILE A 108 18.34 11.49 18.24
N THR A 109 18.32 11.96 16.99
CA THR A 109 19.47 12.64 16.39
C THR A 109 19.64 14.09 16.86
N ILE A 110 18.54 14.82 17.08
CA ILE A 110 18.58 16.25 17.44
C ILE A 110 18.52 16.42 18.96
N TYR A 111 17.58 15.72 19.60
CA TYR A 111 17.30 15.90 21.02
C TYR A 111 18.02 14.90 21.93
N SER A 112 18.72 13.91 21.37
CA SER A 112 19.38 12.82 22.10
C SER A 112 18.47 12.15 23.14
N ASN A 113 17.15 12.19 22.90
CA ASN A 113 16.15 11.75 23.87
C ASN A 113 15.61 10.38 23.49
N TRP A 114 16.39 9.36 23.84
CA TRP A 114 16.06 7.95 23.60
C TRP A 114 14.76 7.52 24.28
N GLY A 115 14.41 8.12 25.44
CA GLY A 115 13.16 7.85 26.14
C GLY A 115 11.93 8.28 25.34
N ALA A 116 11.91 9.53 24.87
CA ALA A 116 10.82 10.04 24.03
C ALA A 116 10.72 9.31 22.68
N ALA A 117 11.87 9.00 22.07
CA ALA A 117 11.91 8.23 20.83
C ALA A 117 11.34 6.81 21.00
N SER A 118 11.65 6.15 22.12
CA SER A 118 11.12 4.82 22.44
C SER A 118 9.61 4.84 22.65
N ALA A 119 9.09 5.87 23.34
CA ALA A 119 7.64 6.04 23.52
C ALA A 119 6.91 6.20 22.17
N LEU A 120 7.44 7.04 21.27
CA LEU A 120 6.91 7.19 19.92
C LEU A 120 7.00 5.89 19.10
N GLY A 121 8.09 5.14 19.26
CA GLY A 121 8.25 3.83 18.64
C GLY A 121 7.21 2.80 19.10
N VAL A 122 6.92 2.75 20.40
CA VAL A 122 5.86 1.87 20.96
C VAL A 122 4.48 2.29 20.44
N VAL A 123 4.17 3.58 20.36
CA VAL A 123 2.91 4.07 19.78
C VAL A 123 2.78 3.65 18.32
N LEU A 124 3.85 3.84 17.52
CA LEU A 124 3.86 3.42 16.12
C LEU A 124 3.66 1.91 15.98
N LEU A 125 4.31 1.11 16.83
CA LEU A 125 4.16 -0.34 16.87
C LEU A 125 2.71 -0.75 17.19
N LEU A 126 2.09 -0.14 18.21
CA LEU A 126 0.70 -0.43 18.57
C LEU A 126 -0.26 -0.06 17.45
N MET A 127 -0.06 1.07 16.77
CA MET A 127 -0.84 1.46 15.60
C MET A 127 -0.67 0.47 14.45
N ALA A 128 0.57 0.02 14.19
CA ALA A 128 0.85 -0.97 13.15
C ALA A 128 0.17 -2.31 13.46
N LEU A 129 0.27 -2.80 14.70
CA LEU A 129 -0.39 -4.03 15.13
C LEU A 129 -1.92 -3.92 15.07
N LEU A 130 -2.49 -2.78 15.50
CA LEU A 130 -3.92 -2.53 15.41
C LEU A 130 -4.40 -2.57 13.95
N MET A 131 -3.64 -1.95 13.04
CA MET A 131 -3.97 -1.94 11.63
C MET A 131 -3.87 -3.34 11.03
N ILE A 132 -2.79 -4.08 11.31
CA ILE A 132 -2.64 -5.48 10.86
C ILE A 132 -3.78 -6.34 11.41
N TRP A 133 -4.17 -6.16 12.67
CA TRP A 133 -5.28 -6.86 13.29
C TRP A 133 -6.61 -6.53 12.60
N LEU A 134 -6.87 -5.25 12.32
CA LEU A 134 -8.06 -4.80 11.60
C LEU A 134 -8.10 -5.37 10.18
N MET A 135 -6.97 -5.35 9.48
CA MET A 135 -6.82 -5.95 8.16
C MET A 135 -7.06 -7.45 8.22
N ASN A 136 -6.51 -8.16 9.22
CA ASN A 136 -6.80 -9.58 9.39
C ASN A 136 -8.30 -9.82 9.65
N ARG A 137 -8.94 -8.99 10.48
CA ARG A 137 -10.36 -9.11 10.80
C ARG A 137 -11.27 -8.88 9.59
N VAL A 138 -10.94 -7.91 8.75
CA VAL A 138 -11.73 -7.56 7.56
C VAL A 138 -11.48 -8.52 6.40
N PHE A 139 -10.24 -8.95 6.20
CA PHE A 139 -9.84 -9.75 5.04
C PHE A 139 -9.80 -11.26 5.32
N GLY A 140 -9.74 -11.68 6.59
CA GLY A 140 -9.64 -13.08 7.00
C GLY A 140 -8.38 -13.75 6.46
N LEU A 141 -7.19 -13.24 6.80
CA LEU A 141 -5.90 -13.79 6.35
C LEU A 141 -5.73 -15.27 6.74
N ASP A 142 -6.47 -15.71 7.76
CA ASP A 142 -6.58 -17.10 8.19
C ASP A 142 -7.02 -18.05 7.05
N LYS A 143 -7.83 -17.55 6.08
CA LYS A 143 -8.27 -18.32 4.90
C LYS A 143 -7.23 -18.35 3.77
N LEU A 144 -6.21 -17.49 3.84
CA LEU A 144 -5.16 -17.37 2.82
C LEU A 144 -4.00 -18.34 3.07
N PHE A 145 -3.64 -18.55 4.33
CA PHE A 145 -2.53 -19.42 4.73
C PHE A 145 -2.94 -20.89 4.94
N MET A 146 -4.24 -21.20 5.00
CA MET A 146 -4.76 -22.57 5.19
C MET A 146 -5.24 -23.25 3.88
N ARG A 147 -4.79 -22.82 2.71
CA ARG A 147 -5.05 -23.49 1.42
C ARG A 147 -3.77 -23.97 0.77
#